data_AF-A0A2N1UUR3-F1
#
_entry.id   AF-A0A2N1UUR3-F1
#
_cell.length_a   1.000
_cell.length_b   1.000
_cell.length_c   1.000
_cell.angle_alpha   90.00
_cell.angle_beta   90.00
_cell.angle_gamma   90.00
#
_symmetry.space_group_name_H-M   'P 1'
#
loop_
_entity.id
_entity.type
_entity.pdbx_description
1 polymer ?
#
loop_
_entity_poly.entity_id
_entity_poly.type
_entity_poly.pdbx_seq_one_letter_code
_entity_poly.pdbx_strand_id
1 'polypeptide(L)' 'MALSGAGLVVALIFGVILLIQAFKVHVLWGLAYLFVPFAALVYVVKYWEDARKPFLYSLLSLPLLIGGSVLAGLGS' A
#
# COMPACT_ATOMS: atom_id res chain seq x y z
N MET A 1 -7.25 6.71 -17.84
CA MET A 1 -7.38 7.52 -16.60
C MET A 1 -8.20 6.85 -15.51
N ALA A 2 -9.42 6.35 -15.78
CA ALA A 2 -10.27 5.71 -14.76
C ALA A 2 -9.60 4.52 -14.04
N LEU A 3 -8.88 3.65 -14.77
CA LEU A 3 -8.22 2.47 -14.20
C LEU A 3 -7.08 2.84 -13.22
N SER A 4 -6.24 3.82 -13.57
CA SER A 4 -5.20 4.34 -12.69
C SER A 4 -5.79 4.97 -11.42
N GLY A 5 -6.90 5.70 -11.55
CA GLY A 5 -7.60 6.31 -10.42
C GLY A 5 -8.11 5.26 -9.44
N ALA A 6 -8.72 4.19 -9.93
CA ALA A 6 -9.16 3.07 -9.08
C ALA A 6 -7.97 2.41 -8.36
N GLY A 7 -6.86 2.17 -9.06
CA GLY A 7 -5.63 1.66 -8.44
C GLY A 7 -5.12 2.57 -7.32
N LEU A 8 -5.14 3.90 -7.53
CA LEU A 8 -4.72 4.88 -6.53
C LEU A 8 -5.59 4.84 -5.27
N VAL A 9 -6.92 4.75 -5.43
CA VAL A 9 -7.85 4.65 -4.30
C VAL A 9 -7.60 3.38 -3.49
N VAL A 10 -7.43 2.24 -4.17
CA VAL A 10 -7.12 0.96 -3.51
C VAL A 10 -5.79 1.06 -2.76
N ALA A 11 -4.74 1.59 -3.39
CA ALA A 11 -3.43 1.77 -2.77
C ALA A 11 -3.52 2.61 -1.49
N LEU A 12 -4.27 3.73 -1.53
CA LEU A 12 -4.43 4.63 -0.40
C LEU A 12 -5.22 3.98 0.73
N ILE A 13 -6.35 3.33 0.45
CA ILE A 13 -7.18 2.69 1.48
C ILE A 13 -6.36 1.63 2.23
N PHE A 14 -5.72 0.71 1.50
CA PHE A 14 -4.99 -0.38 2.14
C PHE A 14 -3.66 0.06 2.74
N GLY A 15 -3.01 1.09 2.18
CA GLY A 15 -1.84 1.74 2.79
C GLY A 15 -2.18 2.40 4.12
N VAL A 16 -3.29 3.13 4.20
CA VAL A 16 -3.78 3.74 5.45
C VAL A 16 -4.18 2.68 6.47
N ILE A 17 -4.82 1.58 6.04
CA ILE A 17 -5.13 0.46 6.94
C ILE A 17 -3.85 -0.12 7.56
N LEU A 18 -2.82 -0.39 6.75
CA LEU A 18 -1.53 -0.88 7.26
C LEU A 18 -0.87 0.11 8.22
N LEU A 19 -0.92 1.41 7.91
CA LEU A 19 -0.39 2.46 8.76
C LEU A 19 -1.12 2.49 10.11
N ILE A 20 -2.45 2.43 10.12
CA ILE A 20 -3.26 2.36 11.35
C ILE A 20 -2.89 1.12 12.15
N GLN A 21 -2.76 -0.04 11.51
CA GLN A 21 -2.34 -1.26 12.20
C GLN A 21 -0.95 -1.12 12.82
N ALA A 22 -0.01 -0.44 12.15
CA ALA A 22 1.31 -0.16 12.71
C ALA A 22 1.23 0.73 13.96
N PHE A 23 0.40 1.78 13.94
CA PHE A 23 0.14 2.61 15.12
C PHE A 23 -0.55 1.86 16.25
N LYS A 24 -1.41 0.89 15.94
CA LYS A 24 -2.08 0.04 16.94
C LYS A 24 -1.12 -0.88 17.70
N VAL A 25 0.01 -1.25 17.12
CA VAL A 25 1.05 -2.00 17.85
C VAL A 25 1.73 -1.09 18.86
N HIS A 26 2.29 0.03 18.40
CA HIS A 26 2.73 1.16 19.23
C HIS A 26 3.17 2.33 18.33
N VAL A 27 3.20 3.53 18.90
CA VAL A 27 3.54 4.79 18.19
C VAL A 27 4.85 4.70 17.40
N LEU A 28 5.89 4.05 17.97
CA LEU A 28 7.18 3.85 17.29
C LEU A 28 7.07 3.06 15.96
N TRP A 29 6.17 2.07 15.87
CA TRP A 29 5.99 1.31 14.62
C TRP A 29 5.27 2.15 13.58
N GLY A 30 4.26 2.93 13.97
CA GLY A 30 3.59 3.85 13.07
C GLY A 30 4.53 4.92 12.49
N LEU A 31 5.38 5.52 13.33
CA LEU A 31 6.42 6.45 12.88
C LEU A 31 7.48 5.78 11.99
N ALA A 32 7.97 4.59 12.38
CA ALA A 32 8.93 3.85 11.56
C ALA A 32 8.33 3.52 10.19
N TYR A 33 7.09 3.04 10.15
CA TYR A 33 6.38 2.73 8.91
C TYR A 33 6.29 3.94 7.96
N LEU A 34 6.10 5.15 8.50
CA LEU A 34 5.92 6.38 7.73
C LEU A 34 7.24 7.02 7.26
N PHE A 35 8.25 7.06 8.12
CA PHE A 35 9.47 7.84 7.87
C PHE A 35 10.70 7.00 7.54
N VAL A 36 10.73 5.72 7.93
CA VAL A 36 11.89 4.87 7.75
C VAL A 36 11.70 4.00 6.50
N PRO A 37 12.55 4.15 5.47
CA PRO A 37 12.48 3.30 4.29
C PRO A 37 12.63 1.83 4.68
N PHE A 38 11.90 0.95 4.00
CA PHE A 38 11.83 -0.50 4.26
C PHE A 38 11.18 -0.93 5.59
N ALA A 39 10.96 -0.04 6.56
CA ALA A 39 10.28 -0.40 7.80
C ALA A 39 8.86 -0.93 7.56
N ALA A 40 8.18 -0.44 6.52
CA ALA A 40 6.89 -0.98 6.09
C ALA A 40 6.97 -2.47 5.68
N LEU A 41 8.03 -2.88 4.98
CA LEU A 41 8.25 -4.29 4.62
C LEU A 41 8.59 -5.13 5.84
N VAL A 42 9.45 -4.62 6.73
CA VAL A 42 9.77 -5.29 8.00
C VAL A 42 8.51 -5.47 8.84
N TYR A 43 7.66 -4.45 8.93
CA TYR A 43 6.37 -4.52 9.63
C TYR A 43 5.46 -5.61 9.02
N VAL A 44 5.31 -5.63 7.70
CA VAL A 44 4.47 -6.63 7.01
C VAL A 44 4.99 -8.05 7.25
N VAL A 45 6.29 -8.28 7.18
CA VAL A 45 6.87 -9.62 7.44
C VAL A 45 6.72 -10.00 8.92
N LYS A 46 6.94 -9.06 9.83
CA LYS A 46 6.87 -9.31 11.28
C LYS A 46 5.44 -9.55 11.77
N TYR A 47 4.47 -8.82 11.24
CA TYR A 47 3.06 -8.88 11.62
C TYR A 47 2.20 -9.49 10.50
N TRP A 48 2.74 -10.51 9.82
CA TRP A 48 2.16 -11.09 8.62
C TRP A 48 0.70 -11.54 8.79
N GLU A 49 0.34 -12.12 9.94
CA GLU A 49 -1.02 -12.59 10.17
C GLU A 49 -2.07 -11.48 10.06
N ASP A 50 -1.77 -10.29 10.55
CA ASP A 50 -2.64 -9.11 10.51
C ASP A 50 -2.44 -8.27 9.23
N ALA A 51 -1.21 -8.23 8.72
CA ALA A 51 -0.84 -7.39 7.59
C ALA A 51 -1.09 -8.04 6.22
N ARG A 52 -1.14 -9.38 6.11
CA ARG A 52 -1.17 -10.09 4.81
C ARG A 52 -2.33 -9.66 3.92
N LYS A 53 -3.54 -9.56 4.47
CA LYS A 53 -4.75 -9.21 3.70
C LYS A 53 -4.61 -7.80 3.12
N PRO A 54 -4.48 -6.73 3.93
CA PRO A 54 -4.37 -5.38 3.40
C PRO A 54 -3.10 -5.20 2.54
N PHE A 55 -1.99 -5.86 2.87
CA PHE A 55 -0.79 -5.82 2.02
C PHE A 55 -1.04 -6.41 0.63
N LEU A 56 -1.63 -7.59 0.53
CA LEU A 56 -1.94 -8.23 -0.76
C LEU A 56 -2.94 -7.42 -1.59
N TYR A 57 -3.94 -6.80 -0.95
CA TYR A 57 -4.84 -5.87 -1.66
C TYR A 57 -4.12 -4.61 -2.15
N SER A 58 -3.19 -4.06 -1.34
CA SER A 58 -2.35 -2.95 -1.79
C SER A 58 -1.44 -3.39 -2.95
N LEU A 59 -0.95 -4.63 -2.95
CA LEU A 59 -0.09 -5.16 -4.01
C LEU A 59 -0.87 -5.33 -5.32
N LEU A 60 -2.13 -5.76 -5.25
CA LEU A 60 -3.05 -5.79 -6.38
C LEU A 60 -3.26 -4.41 -7.02
N SER A 61 -3.12 -3.32 -6.26
CA SER A 61 -3.23 -1.97 -6.81
C SER A 61 -2.09 -1.60 -7.77
N LEU A 62 -0.91 -2.22 -7.63
CA LEU A 62 0.26 -1.93 -8.48
C LEU A 62 0.00 -2.23 -9.96
N PRO A 63 -0.47 -3.42 -10.38
CA PRO A 63 -0.78 -3.66 -11.78
C PRO A 63 -1.93 -2.78 -12.29
N LEU A 64 -2.90 -2.40 -11.45
CA LEU A 64 -3.92 -1.42 -11.86
C LEU A 64 -3.32 -0.04 -12.14
N LEU A 65 -2.40 0.42 -11.29
CA LEU A 65 -1.70 1.70 -11.46
C LEU A 65 -0.81 1.67 -12.70
N ILE A 66 0.07 0.66 -12.82
CA ILE A 66 1.03 0.51 -13.91
C ILE A 66 0.27 0.31 -15.23
N GLY A 67 -0.66 -0.63 -15.29
CA GLY A 67 -1.47 -0.90 -16.48
C GLY A 67 -2.27 0.33 -16.91
N GLY A 68 -2.89 1.02 -15.96
CA GLY A 68 -3.59 2.27 -16.23
C GLY A 68 -2.68 3.38 -16.76
N SER A 69 -1.46 3.54 -16.22
CA SER A 69 -0.50 4.54 -16.69
C SER A 69 0.09 4.22 -18.05
N VAL A 70 0.39 2.94 -18.33
CA VAL A 70 0.91 2.49 -19.63
C VAL A 70 -0.15 2.67 -20.71
N LEU A 71 -1.40 2.25 -20.45
CA LEU A 71 -2.51 2.48 -21.38
C LEU A 71 -2.78 3.97 -21.61
N ALA A 72 -2.63 4.80 -20.57
CA ALA A 72 -2.79 6.26 -20.72
C ALA A 72 -1.68 6.90 -21.56
N GLY A 73 -0.42 6.47 -21.41
CA GLY A 73 0.71 6.98 -22.19
C GLY A 73 0.79 6.45 -23.62
N LEU A 74 0.12 5.32 -23.93
CA LEU A 74 -0.02 4.81 -25.30
C LEU A 74 -1.16 5.49 -26.08
N GLY A 75 -2.08 6.17 -25.39
CA GLY A 75 -3.23 6.86 -25.99
C GLY A 75 -3.09 8.39 -26.07
N SER A 76 -1.93 8.95 -25.71
CA SER A 76 -1.60 10.38 -25.74
C SER A 76 -0.84 10.78 -27.00
#